data_AF-A0AAE0G007-F1
#
_entry.id   AF-A0AAE0G007-F1
#
_cell.length_a   1.000
_cell.length_b   1.000
_cell.length_c   1.000
_cell.angle_alpha   90.00
_cell.angle_beta   90.00
_cell.angle_gamma   90.00
#
_symmetry.space_group_name_H-M   'P 1'
#
loop_
_entity.id
_entity.type
_entity.pdbx_description
1 polymer ?
#
loop_
_entity_poly.entity_id
_entity_poly.type
_entity_poly.pdbx_seq_one_letter_code
_entity_poly.pdbx_strand_id
1 'polypeptide(L)'
;MLSAALKKGQSWSSTHSLEISGTTFTGNSAASGGTIASLNSYLWLGGVVAIDSRATRAGGAFEIRSNYVLNVTNCTLLRNLCTGEGGAIFIESTPVRIQGLMAANNTGRHGGALAVVGASPVHMRAMLLRGNAAVERGGAMYLSSSRSIDAIRDSQMVGNLAMEGSGLYLVPADGLVHRLSNIQLSNNTAHSDGGGIEVLTPHTGGGVSTSHLQMSMMQMRGNLAETGGGGGIFSSSPIECADCILDGNNALYGGSQAGPVSTLMLSQW
;
A
#
# COMPACT_ATOMS: atom_id res chain seq x y z
N MET A 1 5.07 -25.23 -21.39
CA MET A 1 3.65 -25.53 -21.69
C MET A 1 2.87 -24.93 -20.51
N LEU A 2 2.08 -23.86 -20.59
CA LEU A 2 1.25 -23.28 -21.64
C LEU A 2 1.84 -21.93 -22.13
N SER A 3 2.24 -21.83 -23.39
CA SER A 3 2.51 -20.55 -24.06
C SER A 3 1.22 -20.08 -24.72
N ALA A 4 0.34 -19.41 -23.96
CA ALA A 4 -0.83 -18.77 -24.52
C ALA A 4 -0.50 -17.31 -24.83
N ALA A 5 -0.57 -16.95 -26.11
CA ALA A 5 -0.42 -15.59 -26.59
C ALA A 5 -1.35 -14.62 -25.81
N LEU A 6 -0.73 -13.75 -25.02
CA LEU A 6 -1.38 -12.70 -24.24
C LEU A 6 -1.97 -11.66 -25.20
N LYS A 7 -3.28 -11.74 -25.44
CA LYS A 7 -4.03 -10.64 -26.07
C LYS A 7 -4.64 -9.75 -24.98
N LYS A 8 -4.58 -8.45 -25.23
CA LYS A 8 -5.07 -7.33 -24.41
C LYS A 8 -6.42 -7.64 -23.72
N GLY A 9 -6.50 -7.42 -22.40
CA GLY A 9 -7.77 -7.28 -21.66
C GLY A 9 -8.53 -8.56 -21.28
N GLN A 10 -7.86 -9.68 -20.97
CA GLN A 10 -8.54 -10.91 -20.54
C GLN A 10 -8.75 -10.95 -19.01
N SER A 11 -10.00 -11.14 -18.57
CA SER A 11 -10.34 -11.55 -17.19
C SER A 11 -10.35 -13.07 -17.10
N TRP A 12 -9.60 -13.66 -16.19
CA TRP A 12 -9.64 -15.11 -15.96
C TRP A 12 -10.41 -15.42 -14.67
N SER A 13 -11.54 -16.11 -14.80
CA SER A 13 -12.20 -16.79 -13.69
C SER A 13 -12.39 -18.27 -14.04
N SER A 14 -11.64 -19.13 -13.35
CA SER A 14 -12.03 -20.50 -13.04
C SER A 14 -11.06 -21.01 -11.98
N THR A 15 -11.42 -22.07 -11.27
CA THR A 15 -10.77 -22.72 -10.12
C THR A 15 -9.32 -23.21 -10.34
N HIS A 16 -8.62 -22.68 -11.33
CA HIS A 16 -7.26 -23.02 -11.71
C HIS A 16 -6.27 -21.95 -11.25
N SER A 17 -5.05 -22.40 -11.00
CA SER A 17 -3.91 -21.53 -10.82
C SER A 17 -3.53 -20.81 -12.11
N LEU A 18 -3.33 -19.50 -12.03
CA LEU A 18 -2.70 -18.71 -13.07
C LEU A 18 -1.28 -18.37 -12.62
N GLU A 19 -0.29 -18.83 -13.38
CA GLU A 19 1.11 -18.46 -13.20
C GLU A 19 1.60 -17.67 -14.41
N ILE A 20 2.13 -16.49 -14.16
CA ILE A 20 2.73 -15.62 -15.17
C ILE A 20 4.12 -15.24 -14.68
N SER A 21 5.14 -15.51 -15.49
CA SER A 21 6.51 -15.23 -15.14
C SER A 21 7.32 -14.61 -16.29
N GLY A 22 8.30 -13.78 -15.95
CA GLY A 22 9.27 -13.18 -16.88
C GLY A 22 8.64 -12.44 -18.06
N THR A 23 7.46 -11.85 -17.86
CA THR A 23 6.64 -11.29 -18.94
C THR A 23 6.53 -9.78 -18.83
N THR A 24 6.67 -9.08 -19.95
CA THR A 24 6.49 -7.63 -20.03
C THR A 24 5.20 -7.26 -20.75
N PHE A 25 4.43 -6.35 -20.15
CA PHE A 25 3.20 -5.78 -20.66
C PHE A 25 3.34 -4.26 -20.76
N THR A 26 3.00 -3.68 -21.92
CA THR A 26 3.13 -2.23 -22.16
C THR A 26 1.88 -1.64 -22.80
N GLY A 27 1.39 -0.52 -22.27
CA GLY A 27 0.33 0.27 -22.89
C GLY A 27 -1.02 -0.47 -22.99
N ASN A 28 -1.31 -1.34 -22.02
CA ASN A 28 -2.59 -2.05 -21.98
C ASN A 28 -3.66 -1.19 -21.31
N SER A 29 -4.91 -1.31 -21.73
CA SER A 29 -6.02 -0.56 -21.16
C SER A 29 -7.24 -1.45 -21.03
N ALA A 30 -7.91 -1.38 -19.88
CA ALA A 30 -9.17 -2.07 -19.63
C ALA A 30 -10.05 -1.22 -18.69
N ALA A 31 -11.28 -1.64 -18.42
CA ALA A 31 -12.05 -1.02 -17.33
C ALA A 31 -11.48 -1.40 -15.95
N SER A 32 -10.93 -2.61 -15.86
CA SER A 32 -10.63 -3.33 -14.63
C SER A 32 -9.38 -4.18 -14.89
N GLY A 33 -8.31 -3.99 -14.11
CA GLY A 33 -7.04 -4.69 -14.30
C GLY A 33 -6.44 -4.40 -15.68
N GLY A 34 -5.84 -3.21 -15.86
CA GLY A 34 -5.41 -2.73 -17.18
C GLY A 34 -4.52 -3.70 -17.95
N THR A 35 -3.81 -4.58 -17.24
CA THR A 35 -3.08 -5.73 -17.77
C THR A 35 -3.69 -7.08 -17.37
N ILE A 36 -3.95 -7.30 -16.08
CA ILE A 36 -4.44 -8.56 -15.52
C ILE A 36 -5.63 -8.27 -14.61
N ALA A 37 -6.75 -8.95 -14.86
CA ALA A 37 -7.86 -9.05 -13.91
C ALA A 37 -8.04 -10.51 -13.49
N SER A 38 -7.95 -10.80 -12.20
CA SER A 38 -8.05 -12.14 -11.63
C SER A 38 -9.11 -12.20 -10.55
N LEU A 39 -10.03 -13.16 -10.68
CA LEU A 39 -11.09 -13.39 -9.71
C LEU A 39 -11.20 -14.87 -9.37
N ASN A 40 -11.36 -15.18 -8.08
CA ASN A 40 -11.59 -16.54 -7.56
C ASN A 40 -10.54 -17.58 -8.01
N SER A 41 -9.25 -17.20 -7.99
CA SER A 41 -8.13 -18.00 -8.50
C SER A 41 -6.95 -18.05 -7.51
N TYR A 42 -5.97 -18.90 -7.79
CA TYR A 42 -4.62 -18.82 -7.23
C TYR A 42 -3.73 -18.08 -8.24
N LEU A 43 -3.18 -16.93 -7.89
CA LEU A 43 -2.38 -16.12 -8.81
C LEU A 43 -0.92 -16.05 -8.38
N TRP A 44 -0.02 -16.48 -9.26
CA TRP A 44 1.43 -16.36 -9.14
C TRP A 44 1.97 -15.42 -10.22
N LEU A 45 2.61 -14.33 -9.78
CA LEU A 45 3.30 -13.37 -10.65
C LEU A 45 4.79 -13.35 -10.28
N GLY A 46 5.67 -13.70 -11.20
CA GLY A 46 7.11 -13.75 -10.97
C GLY A 46 7.93 -13.01 -12.02
N GLY A 47 8.56 -11.88 -11.70
CA GLY A 47 9.33 -11.14 -12.70
C GLY A 47 8.46 -10.51 -13.79
N VAL A 48 7.20 -10.19 -13.48
CA VAL A 48 6.29 -9.51 -14.41
C VAL A 48 6.58 -8.02 -14.42
N VAL A 49 6.64 -7.43 -15.61
CA VAL A 49 6.80 -5.99 -15.82
C VAL A 49 5.52 -5.44 -16.44
N ALA A 50 4.89 -4.45 -15.83
CA ALA A 50 3.75 -3.73 -16.43
C ALA A 50 4.04 -2.23 -16.49
N ILE A 51 3.95 -1.67 -17.70
CA ILE A 51 4.34 -0.29 -17.99
C ILE A 51 3.21 0.43 -18.72
N ASP A 52 2.89 1.65 -18.30
CA ASP A 52 1.93 2.52 -18.97
C ASP A 52 0.54 1.88 -19.14
N SER A 53 0.17 0.94 -18.25
CA SER A 53 -1.14 0.30 -18.27
C SER A 53 -2.19 1.15 -17.56
N ARG A 54 -3.43 1.07 -18.04
CA ARG A 54 -4.53 1.95 -17.62
C ARG A 54 -5.79 1.17 -17.26
N ALA A 55 -6.43 1.55 -16.17
CA ALA A 55 -7.76 1.09 -15.80
C ALA A 55 -8.65 2.25 -15.34
N THR A 56 -9.97 2.11 -15.45
CA THR A 56 -10.89 3.16 -14.98
C THR A 56 -11.54 2.85 -13.63
N ARG A 57 -11.62 1.58 -13.24
CA ARG A 57 -12.31 1.12 -12.01
C ARG A 57 -11.36 0.65 -10.93
N ALA A 58 -10.42 -0.23 -11.27
CA ALA A 58 -9.49 -0.81 -10.31
C ALA A 58 -8.23 -1.35 -11.00
N GLY A 59 -7.08 -1.15 -10.37
CA GLY A 59 -5.82 -1.79 -10.75
C GLY A 59 -5.32 -1.34 -12.11
N GLY A 60 -4.57 -0.24 -12.19
CA GLY A 60 -4.05 0.27 -13.46
C GLY A 60 -3.24 -0.77 -14.23
N ALA A 61 -2.49 -1.63 -13.52
CA ALA A 61 -1.93 -2.86 -14.05
C ALA A 61 -2.77 -4.07 -13.65
N PHE A 62 -2.93 -4.33 -12.35
CA PHE A 62 -3.50 -5.59 -11.87
C PHE A 62 -4.70 -5.36 -10.95
N GLU A 63 -5.80 -6.04 -11.24
CA GLU A 63 -6.95 -6.17 -10.34
C GLU A 63 -7.06 -7.62 -9.85
N ILE A 64 -7.14 -7.79 -8.53
CA ILE A 64 -7.26 -9.09 -7.88
C ILE A 64 -8.43 -9.04 -6.90
N ARG A 65 -9.43 -9.91 -7.07
CA ARG A 65 -10.58 -9.99 -6.15
C ARG A 65 -10.90 -11.42 -5.75
N SER A 66 -11.12 -11.64 -4.46
CA SER A 66 -11.58 -12.92 -3.91
C SER A 66 -10.73 -14.12 -4.35
N ASN A 67 -9.44 -13.89 -4.62
CA ASN A 67 -8.52 -14.97 -4.94
C ASN A 67 -8.22 -15.77 -3.67
N TYR A 68 -7.98 -17.07 -3.86
CA TYR A 68 -7.59 -17.94 -2.77
C TYR A 68 -6.23 -17.52 -2.20
N VAL A 69 -5.29 -17.15 -3.06
CA VAL A 69 -3.99 -16.57 -2.71
C VAL A 69 -3.47 -15.72 -3.87
N LEU A 70 -2.84 -14.59 -3.55
CA LEU A 70 -1.93 -13.86 -4.44
C LEU A 70 -0.48 -14.02 -3.97
N ASN A 71 0.41 -14.41 -4.88
CA ASN A 71 1.84 -14.39 -4.68
C ASN A 71 2.53 -13.58 -5.78
N VAL A 72 3.21 -12.49 -5.40
CA VAL A 72 3.94 -11.61 -6.31
C VAL A 72 5.41 -11.61 -5.91
N THR A 73 6.28 -11.89 -6.86
CA THR A 73 7.74 -11.94 -6.64
C THR A 73 8.47 -11.16 -7.72
N ASN A 74 9.33 -10.23 -7.32
CA ASN A 74 10.26 -9.51 -8.20
C ASN A 74 9.59 -8.82 -9.40
N CYS A 75 8.37 -8.31 -9.23
CA CYS A 75 7.65 -7.62 -10.30
C CYS A 75 8.01 -6.12 -10.35
N THR A 76 7.83 -5.50 -11.51
CA THR A 76 8.08 -4.08 -11.74
C THR A 76 6.87 -3.40 -12.38
N LEU A 77 6.32 -2.38 -11.74
CA LEU A 77 5.12 -1.68 -12.20
C LEU A 77 5.39 -0.18 -12.34
N LEU A 78 5.38 0.32 -13.57
CA LEU A 78 5.82 1.68 -13.89
C LEU A 78 4.73 2.45 -14.62
N ARG A 79 4.45 3.67 -14.15
CA ARG A 79 3.55 4.61 -14.85
C ARG A 79 2.17 4.05 -15.17
N ASN A 80 1.67 3.15 -14.32
CA ASN A 80 0.31 2.65 -14.43
C ASN A 80 -0.66 3.63 -13.80
N LEU A 81 -1.85 3.74 -14.37
CA LEU A 81 -2.85 4.71 -13.97
C LEU A 81 -4.17 4.01 -13.73
N CYS A 82 -4.78 4.26 -12.58
CA CYS A 82 -6.18 4.00 -12.33
C CYS A 82 -6.89 5.26 -11.86
N THR A 83 -8.03 5.60 -12.47
CA THR A 83 -8.90 6.67 -11.93
C THR A 83 -9.72 6.19 -10.73
N GLY A 84 -9.77 4.89 -10.48
CA GLY A 84 -10.37 4.28 -9.31
C GLY A 84 -9.31 3.76 -8.34
N GLU A 85 -9.55 2.58 -7.76
CA GLU A 85 -8.70 2.01 -6.72
C GLU A 85 -7.39 1.44 -7.26
N GLY A 86 -6.26 1.67 -6.58
CA GLY A 86 -4.99 1.03 -6.89
C GLY A 86 -4.38 1.46 -8.22
N GLY A 87 -3.47 2.44 -8.20
CA GLY A 87 -2.86 2.97 -9.42
C GLY A 87 -2.07 1.93 -10.21
N ALA A 88 -1.33 1.04 -9.53
CA ALA A 88 -0.75 -0.14 -10.16
C ALA A 88 -1.54 -1.42 -9.85
N ILE A 89 -1.77 -1.71 -8.57
CA ILE A 89 -2.44 -2.92 -8.13
C ILE A 89 -3.61 -2.57 -7.22
N PHE A 90 -4.77 -3.15 -7.48
CA PHE A 90 -5.88 -3.23 -6.54
C PHE A 90 -6.10 -4.68 -6.09
N ILE A 91 -6.22 -4.88 -4.79
CA ILE A 91 -6.48 -6.18 -4.17
C ILE A 91 -7.67 -6.07 -3.23
N GLU A 92 -8.65 -6.96 -3.41
CA GLU A 92 -9.80 -7.08 -2.53
C GLU A 92 -9.98 -8.52 -2.02
N SER A 93 -10.24 -8.67 -0.72
CA SER A 93 -10.66 -9.93 -0.08
C SER A 93 -9.79 -11.14 -0.45
N THR A 94 -8.47 -10.93 -0.57
CA THR A 94 -7.51 -11.93 -1.05
C THR A 94 -6.33 -12.00 -0.10
N PRO A 95 -5.88 -13.19 0.35
CA PRO A 95 -4.61 -13.35 1.05
C PRO A 95 -3.41 -12.90 0.21
N VAL A 96 -2.55 -12.03 0.77
CA VAL A 96 -1.47 -11.38 0.01
C VAL A 96 -0.10 -11.83 0.48
N ARG A 97 0.75 -12.24 -0.48
CA ARG A 97 2.19 -12.35 -0.33
C ARG A 97 2.88 -11.58 -1.45
N ILE A 98 3.57 -10.48 -1.12
CA ILE A 98 4.33 -9.70 -2.09
C ILE A 98 5.78 -9.61 -1.61
N GLN A 99 6.71 -9.92 -2.50
CA GLN A 99 8.14 -9.79 -2.25
C GLN A 99 8.83 -9.15 -3.45
N GLY A 100 9.68 -8.14 -3.21
CA GLY A 100 10.51 -7.59 -4.27
C GLY A 100 9.72 -6.79 -5.32
N LEU A 101 8.58 -6.19 -4.95
CA LEU A 101 7.83 -5.36 -5.89
C LEU A 101 8.48 -3.98 -5.99
N MET A 102 8.86 -3.58 -7.19
CA MET A 102 9.19 -2.20 -7.53
C MET A 102 7.97 -1.54 -8.18
N ALA A 103 7.43 -0.49 -7.58
CA ALA A 103 6.36 0.29 -8.17
C ALA A 103 6.72 1.78 -8.18
N ALA A 104 6.77 2.37 -9.37
CA ALA A 104 7.12 3.77 -9.50
C ALA A 104 6.25 4.57 -10.46
N ASN A 105 6.01 5.83 -10.09
CA ASN A 105 5.24 6.80 -10.88
C ASN A 105 3.84 6.32 -11.25
N ASN A 106 3.22 5.49 -10.42
CA ASN A 106 1.86 5.04 -10.62
C ASN A 106 0.88 6.03 -9.97
N THR A 107 -0.34 6.11 -10.50
CA THR A 107 -1.34 7.06 -10.02
C THR A 107 -2.69 6.37 -9.82
N GLY A 108 -3.27 6.53 -8.63
CA GLY A 108 -4.55 5.94 -8.21
C GLY A 108 -5.44 6.96 -7.50
N ARG A 109 -6.70 6.61 -7.23
CA ARG A 109 -7.53 7.36 -6.27
C ARG A 109 -7.08 7.09 -4.83
N HIS A 110 -7.04 5.81 -4.47
CA HIS A 110 -6.41 5.31 -3.25
C HIS A 110 -5.30 4.33 -3.64
N GLY A 111 -4.17 4.38 -2.93
CA GLY A 111 -3.04 3.49 -3.21
C GLY A 111 -2.41 3.79 -4.57
N GLY A 112 -1.56 4.81 -4.66
CA GLY A 112 -0.94 5.16 -5.95
C GLY A 112 -0.16 4.01 -6.57
N ALA A 113 0.58 3.23 -5.76
CA ALA A 113 1.08 1.93 -6.19
C ALA A 113 0.10 0.80 -5.88
N LEU A 114 -0.32 0.67 -4.63
CA LEU A 114 -1.05 -0.49 -4.14
C LEU A 114 -2.21 -0.09 -3.23
N ALA A 115 -3.41 -0.55 -3.56
CA ALA A 115 -4.57 -0.51 -2.67
C ALA A 115 -4.99 -1.93 -2.28
N VAL A 116 -5.10 -2.19 -0.98
CA VAL A 116 -5.51 -3.50 -0.43
C VAL A 116 -6.67 -3.31 0.52
N VAL A 117 -7.78 -4.01 0.26
CA VAL A 117 -9.02 -3.89 1.02
C VAL A 117 -9.52 -5.26 1.44
N GLY A 118 -9.80 -5.44 2.74
CA GLY A 118 -10.40 -6.68 3.25
C GLY A 118 -9.50 -7.92 3.12
N ALA A 119 -8.20 -7.74 2.86
CA ALA A 119 -7.26 -8.84 2.70
C ALA A 119 -6.88 -9.45 4.05
N SER A 120 -6.72 -10.78 4.10
CA SER A 120 -6.20 -11.44 5.29
C SER A 120 -5.69 -12.84 4.96
N PRO A 121 -4.45 -13.19 5.32
CA PRO A 121 -3.40 -12.31 5.87
C PRO A 121 -2.74 -11.43 4.80
N VAL A 122 -2.03 -10.38 5.23
CA VAL A 122 -1.22 -9.51 4.38
C VAL A 122 0.26 -9.60 4.78
N HIS A 123 1.10 -10.09 3.86
CA HIS A 123 2.55 -10.14 4.00
C HIS A 123 3.21 -9.42 2.83
N MET A 124 4.00 -8.37 3.13
CA MET A 124 4.78 -7.67 2.11
C MET A 124 6.20 -7.44 2.60
N ARG A 125 7.19 -7.66 1.72
CA ARG A 125 8.59 -7.41 2.04
C ARG A 125 9.39 -6.97 0.84
N ALA A 126 10.53 -6.30 1.08
CA ALA A 126 11.44 -5.88 0.02
C ALA A 126 10.72 -5.03 -1.05
N MET A 127 9.84 -4.13 -0.63
CA MET A 127 9.09 -3.26 -1.53
C MET A 127 9.88 -1.99 -1.80
N LEU A 128 9.87 -1.51 -3.04
CA LEU A 128 10.35 -0.19 -3.42
C LEU A 128 9.22 0.59 -4.09
N LEU A 129 8.61 1.51 -3.35
CA LEU A 129 7.46 2.31 -3.79
C LEU A 129 7.89 3.78 -3.91
N ARG A 130 8.15 4.24 -5.14
CA ARG A 130 8.73 5.56 -5.38
C ARG A 130 7.91 6.44 -6.31
N GLY A 131 7.70 7.70 -5.93
CA GLY A 131 7.08 8.68 -6.84
C GLY A 131 5.64 8.35 -7.20
N ASN A 132 4.96 7.53 -6.40
CA ASN A 132 3.56 7.18 -6.66
C ASN A 132 2.64 8.24 -6.08
N ALA A 133 1.49 8.44 -6.71
CA ALA A 133 0.53 9.46 -6.32
C ALA A 133 -0.86 8.87 -6.12
N ALA A 134 -1.52 9.26 -5.03
CA ALA A 134 -2.93 9.02 -4.81
C ALA A 134 -3.68 10.36 -4.82
N VAL A 135 -4.86 10.40 -5.43
CA VAL A 135 -5.71 11.59 -5.37
C VAL A 135 -6.24 11.82 -3.95
N GLU A 136 -6.52 10.75 -3.21
CA GLU A 136 -7.08 10.83 -1.87
C GLU A 136 -6.10 10.25 -0.83
N ARG A 137 -5.89 8.92 -0.80
CA ARG A 137 -5.18 8.29 0.34
C ARG A 137 -4.12 7.30 -0.09
N GLY A 138 -3.01 7.26 0.63
CA GLY A 138 -2.00 6.23 0.44
C GLY A 138 -1.25 6.41 -0.87
N GLY A 139 -0.44 7.45 -0.98
CA GLY A 139 0.32 7.79 -2.19
C GLY A 139 1.15 6.61 -2.69
N ALA A 140 1.87 5.94 -1.80
CA ALA A 140 2.45 4.64 -2.07
C ALA A 140 1.41 3.52 -1.84
N MET A 141 0.91 3.40 -0.61
CA MET A 141 0.07 2.27 -0.21
C MET A 141 -1.16 2.69 0.58
N TYR A 142 -2.30 2.10 0.22
CA TYR A 142 -3.55 2.18 0.98
C TYR A 142 -3.94 0.80 1.48
N LEU A 143 -4.10 0.65 2.80
CA LEU A 143 -4.50 -0.59 3.45
C LEU A 143 -5.76 -0.36 4.28
N SER A 144 -6.82 -1.11 4.00
CA SER A 144 -8.08 -0.95 4.74
C SER A 144 -8.74 -2.27 5.10
N SER A 145 -9.32 -2.32 6.31
CA SER A 145 -10.16 -3.42 6.81
C SER A 145 -9.51 -4.82 6.69
N SER A 146 -8.18 -4.88 6.72
CA SER A 146 -7.43 -6.12 6.61
C SER A 146 -7.26 -6.73 8.00
N ARG A 147 -7.82 -7.93 8.24
CA ARG A 147 -7.87 -8.53 9.59
C ARG A 147 -6.46 -8.72 10.15
N SER A 148 -5.59 -9.47 9.47
CA SER A 148 -4.20 -9.65 9.91
C SER A 148 -3.23 -8.98 8.93
N ILE A 149 -2.72 -7.79 9.27
CA ILE A 149 -1.52 -7.25 8.62
C ILE A 149 -0.32 -7.82 9.36
N ASP A 150 0.03 -9.05 9.01
CA ASP A 150 0.99 -9.85 9.76
C ASP A 150 2.45 -9.40 9.55
N ALA A 151 2.78 -8.69 8.46
CA ALA A 151 4.01 -7.90 8.37
C ALA A 151 4.11 -7.11 7.06
N ILE A 152 4.41 -5.81 7.15
CA ILE A 152 5.11 -5.09 6.09
C ILE A 152 6.52 -4.80 6.60
N ARG A 153 7.53 -5.21 5.84
CA ARG A 153 8.91 -5.05 6.29
C ARG A 153 9.95 -4.85 5.20
N ASP A 154 11.14 -4.45 5.61
CA ASP A 154 12.34 -4.36 4.74
C ASP A 154 12.04 -3.56 3.46
N SER A 155 11.37 -2.42 3.59
CA SER A 155 10.73 -1.73 2.45
C SER A 155 11.04 -0.24 2.43
N GLN A 156 10.90 0.38 1.26
CA GLN A 156 11.14 1.80 1.06
C GLN A 156 9.95 2.47 0.37
N MET A 157 9.50 3.58 0.92
CA MET A 157 8.45 4.45 0.37
C MET A 157 9.03 5.86 0.23
N VAL A 158 9.32 6.28 -1.01
CA VAL A 158 10.11 7.49 -1.27
C VAL A 158 9.41 8.44 -2.24
N GLY A 159 9.26 9.70 -1.87
CA GLY A 159 8.78 10.72 -2.80
C GLY A 159 7.33 10.51 -3.25
N ASN A 160 6.49 9.88 -2.44
CA ASN A 160 5.08 9.66 -2.79
C ASN A 160 4.23 10.89 -2.44
N LEU A 161 3.05 10.99 -3.06
CA LEU A 161 2.11 12.11 -2.91
C LEU A 161 0.69 11.61 -2.63
N ALA A 162 -0.01 12.22 -1.67
CA ALA A 162 -1.45 12.00 -1.45
C ALA A 162 -2.11 13.20 -0.77
N MET A 163 -3.44 13.19 -0.62
CA MET A 163 -4.09 14.09 0.33
C MET A 163 -3.80 13.68 1.77
N GLU A 164 -3.81 12.37 2.04
CA GLU A 164 -3.72 11.77 3.38
C GLU A 164 -2.83 10.52 3.34
N GLY A 165 -1.95 10.35 4.34
CA GLY A 165 -1.10 9.17 4.51
C GLY A 165 -0.22 8.87 3.29
N SER A 166 0.64 9.80 2.89
CA SER A 166 1.28 9.77 1.57
C SER A 166 2.20 8.57 1.32
N GLY A 167 2.99 8.15 2.30
CA GLY A 167 3.69 6.87 2.20
C GLY A 167 2.73 5.70 2.39
N LEU A 168 2.07 5.66 3.55
CA LEU A 168 1.12 4.62 3.92
C LEU A 168 -0.11 5.24 4.58
N TYR A 169 -1.29 4.93 4.06
CA TYR A 169 -2.55 5.14 4.75
C TYR A 169 -3.09 3.80 5.23
N LEU A 170 -3.30 3.68 6.55
CA LEU A 170 -3.66 2.43 7.21
C LEU A 170 -4.96 2.59 8.01
N VAL A 171 -5.94 1.74 7.70
CA VAL A 171 -7.13 1.51 8.50
C VAL A 171 -7.04 0.11 9.11
N PRO A 172 -6.51 -0.03 10.33
CA PRO A 172 -6.31 -1.32 10.95
C PRO A 172 -7.66 -1.93 11.34
N ALA A 173 -7.74 -3.27 11.30
CA ALA A 173 -8.86 -3.98 11.90
C ALA A 173 -8.75 -3.97 13.43
N ASP A 174 -9.87 -3.78 14.12
CA ASP A 174 -9.95 -3.80 15.58
C ASP A 174 -9.60 -5.17 16.17
N GLY A 175 -9.10 -5.16 17.41
CA GLY A 175 -8.77 -6.35 18.19
C GLY A 175 -7.51 -7.09 17.75
N LEU A 176 -6.72 -6.51 16.84
CA LEU A 176 -5.57 -7.16 16.22
C LEU A 176 -4.31 -6.27 16.30
N VAL A 177 -3.16 -6.93 16.33
CA VAL A 177 -1.84 -6.28 16.34
C VAL A 177 -1.29 -6.26 14.92
N HIS A 178 -1.03 -5.06 14.40
CA HIS A 178 -0.47 -4.84 13.07
C HIS A 178 1.01 -4.50 13.21
N ARG A 179 1.86 -5.04 12.34
CA ARG A 179 3.33 -4.87 12.45
C ARG A 179 3.94 -4.26 11.19
N LEU A 180 4.68 -3.18 11.39
CA LEU A 180 5.56 -2.58 10.39
C LEU A 180 6.99 -2.62 10.93
N SER A 181 7.96 -3.06 10.13
CA SER A 181 9.34 -3.12 10.62
C SER A 181 10.38 -2.86 9.54
N ASN A 182 11.46 -2.18 9.87
CA ASN A 182 12.56 -1.90 8.94
C ASN A 182 12.05 -1.24 7.64
N ILE A 183 11.27 -0.17 7.77
CA ILE A 183 10.74 0.59 6.64
C ILE A 183 11.35 1.99 6.63
N GLN A 184 11.85 2.39 5.46
CA GLN A 184 12.25 3.75 5.19
C GLN A 184 11.10 4.51 4.53
N LEU A 185 10.66 5.61 5.14
CA LEU A 185 9.74 6.57 4.55
C LEU A 185 10.45 7.90 4.39
N SER A 186 10.72 8.34 3.17
CA SER A 186 11.43 9.59 2.97
C SER A 186 10.85 10.48 1.89
N ASN A 187 10.80 11.79 2.18
CA ASN A 187 10.33 12.83 1.27
C ASN A 187 8.92 12.55 0.73
N ASN A 188 8.05 11.90 1.51
CA ASN A 188 6.65 11.75 1.15
C ASN A 188 5.89 13.01 1.56
N THR A 189 4.96 13.44 0.71
CA THR A 189 4.19 14.67 0.92
C THR A 189 2.70 14.35 0.96
N ALA A 190 2.05 14.66 2.08
CA ALA A 190 0.61 14.69 2.20
C ALA A 190 0.13 16.14 2.17
N HIS A 191 -0.99 16.41 1.50
CA HIS A 191 -1.58 17.75 1.55
C HIS A 191 -2.16 18.05 2.94
N SER A 192 -2.97 17.14 3.49
CA SER A 192 -3.58 17.26 4.82
C SER A 192 -2.68 16.63 5.88
N ASP A 193 -2.85 15.34 6.17
CA ASP A 193 -2.28 14.68 7.35
C ASP A 193 -1.41 13.48 6.98
N GLY A 194 -0.47 13.13 7.86
CA GLY A 194 0.33 11.92 7.74
C GLY A 194 1.27 11.96 6.55
N GLY A 195 2.22 12.90 6.57
CA GLY A 195 3.20 13.07 5.49
C GLY A 195 3.94 11.77 5.17
N GLY A 196 4.32 10.98 6.18
CA GLY A 196 4.82 9.62 6.02
C GLY A 196 3.71 8.57 6.13
N ILE A 197 3.11 8.45 7.31
CA ILE A 197 2.09 7.45 7.62
C ILE A 197 0.86 8.14 8.20
N GLU A 198 -0.31 7.70 7.79
CA GLU A 198 -1.56 8.00 8.49
C GLU A 198 -2.23 6.71 8.96
N VAL A 199 -2.69 6.70 10.21
CA VAL A 199 -3.42 5.58 10.82
C VAL A 199 -4.76 6.07 11.35
N LEU A 200 -5.84 5.60 10.72
CA LEU A 200 -7.21 5.96 11.11
C LEU A 200 -8.00 4.73 11.50
N THR A 201 -8.51 4.70 12.73
CA THR A 201 -9.45 3.66 13.16
C THR A 201 -10.89 4.09 12.87
N PRO A 202 -11.71 3.24 12.21
CA PRO A 202 -13.11 3.56 11.97
C PRO A 202 -13.84 3.63 13.32
N HIS A 203 -14.24 4.83 13.74
CA HIS A 203 -15.06 5.02 14.94
C HIS A 203 -16.53 4.74 14.63
N THR A 204 -16.86 3.53 14.19
CA THR A 204 -18.26 3.11 14.02
C THR A 204 -18.81 2.66 15.37
N GLY A 205 -19.18 3.61 16.24
CA GLY A 205 -19.96 3.31 17.46
C GLY A 205 -19.47 3.89 18.79
N GLY A 206 -18.55 4.86 18.81
CA GLY A 206 -18.12 5.56 20.04
C GLY A 206 -17.24 4.74 20.99
N GLY A 207 -16.82 3.54 20.60
CA GLY A 207 -15.81 2.75 21.31
C GLY A 207 -14.38 3.18 20.98
N VAL A 208 -13.46 2.98 21.93
CA VAL A 208 -12.01 3.14 21.70
C VAL A 208 -11.54 1.97 20.85
N SER A 209 -10.80 2.23 19.76
CA SER A 209 -10.22 1.15 18.96
C SER A 209 -9.30 0.29 19.83
N THR A 210 -9.41 -1.02 19.65
CA THR A 210 -8.53 -2.02 20.29
C THR A 210 -7.42 -2.49 19.36
N SER A 211 -7.31 -1.90 18.17
CA SER A 211 -6.18 -2.16 17.28
C SER A 211 -4.90 -1.58 17.87
N HIS A 212 -3.78 -2.28 17.65
CA HIS A 212 -2.48 -1.85 18.12
C HIS A 212 -1.46 -1.91 16.97
N LEU A 213 -0.84 -0.78 16.64
CA LEU A 213 0.20 -0.72 15.62
C LEU A 213 1.57 -0.77 16.29
N GLN A 214 2.32 -1.84 16.03
CA GLN A 214 3.72 -1.96 16.42
C GLN A 214 4.61 -1.62 15.24
N MET A 215 5.48 -0.65 15.46
CA MET A 215 6.50 -0.21 14.52
C MET A 215 7.88 -0.46 15.11
N SER A 216 8.79 -1.02 14.32
CA SER A 216 10.18 -1.17 14.74
C SER A 216 11.19 -0.83 13.64
N MET A 217 12.35 -0.31 14.00
CA MET A 217 13.43 0.00 13.04
C MET A 217 12.97 0.91 11.89
N MET A 218 12.05 1.85 12.16
CA MET A 218 11.52 2.75 11.14
C MET A 218 12.46 3.91 10.90
N GLN A 219 12.61 4.33 9.64
CA GLN A 219 13.36 5.54 9.29
C GLN A 219 12.48 6.50 8.51
N MET A 220 11.90 7.48 9.20
CA MET A 220 11.01 8.48 8.62
C MET A 220 11.74 9.81 8.51
N ARG A 221 12.12 10.21 7.29
CA ARG A 221 12.93 11.41 7.06
C ARG A 221 12.35 12.37 6.02
N GLY A 222 12.27 13.65 6.36
CA GLY A 222 11.89 14.69 5.39
C GLY A 222 10.46 14.57 4.87
N ASN A 223 9.58 13.87 5.58
CA ASN A 223 8.18 13.76 5.19
C ASN A 223 7.41 15.03 5.59
N LEU A 224 6.44 15.43 4.77
CA LEU A 224 5.74 16.71 4.88
C LEU A 224 4.23 16.51 4.90
N ALA A 225 3.55 17.12 5.87
CA ALA A 225 2.12 17.40 5.84
C ALA A 225 1.93 18.91 5.60
N GLU A 226 1.37 19.32 4.47
CA GLU A 226 1.37 20.74 4.05
C GLU A 226 0.46 21.61 4.91
N THR A 227 -0.77 21.14 5.17
CA THR A 227 -1.81 21.92 5.85
C THR A 227 -2.33 21.28 7.14
N GLY A 228 -2.09 19.99 7.37
CA GLY A 228 -2.52 19.26 8.56
C GLY A 228 -1.35 18.88 9.48
N GLY A 229 -1.50 17.74 10.15
CA GLY A 229 -0.58 17.28 11.18
C GLY A 229 0.17 15.99 10.85
N GLY A 230 1.17 15.68 11.67
CA GLY A 230 1.89 14.42 11.59
C GLY A 230 2.75 14.31 10.34
N GLY A 231 3.77 15.17 10.22
CA GLY A 231 4.67 15.18 9.06
C GLY A 231 5.33 13.82 8.85
N GLY A 232 5.71 13.16 9.95
CA GLY A 232 6.09 11.75 9.97
C GLY A 232 4.87 10.84 10.06
N ILE A 233 4.13 10.94 11.16
CA ILE A 233 3.00 10.05 11.47
C ILE A 233 1.80 10.85 11.96
N PHE A 234 0.64 10.65 11.35
CA PHE A 234 -0.64 11.05 11.94
C PHE A 234 -1.38 9.79 12.40
N SER A 235 -1.91 9.77 13.63
CA SER A 235 -2.63 8.59 14.11
C SER A 235 -3.77 8.95 15.05
N SER A 236 -4.93 8.33 14.84
CA SER A 236 -6.04 8.36 15.80
C SER A 236 -6.02 7.18 16.80
N SER A 237 -4.95 6.38 16.81
CA SER A 237 -4.84 5.14 17.58
C SER A 237 -3.49 5.06 18.30
N PRO A 238 -3.35 4.25 19.36
CA PRO A 238 -2.05 4.01 19.97
C PRO A 238 -1.06 3.38 18.97
N ILE A 239 0.15 3.93 18.93
CA ILE A 239 1.27 3.40 18.16
C ILE A 239 2.44 3.10 19.11
N GLU A 240 3.05 1.94 18.96
CA GLU A 240 4.33 1.61 19.59
C GLU A 240 5.43 1.78 18.54
N CYS A 241 6.50 2.50 18.87
CA CYS A 241 7.64 2.67 17.97
C CYS A 241 8.94 2.36 18.70
N ALA A 242 9.54 1.21 18.39
CA ALA A 242 10.85 0.79 18.89
C ALA A 242 11.94 1.06 17.83
N ASP A 243 13.10 1.55 18.24
CA ASP A 243 14.23 1.77 17.33
C ASP A 243 13.90 2.65 16.10
N CYS A 244 12.99 3.61 16.28
CA CYS A 244 12.51 4.46 15.20
C CYS A 244 13.27 5.79 15.14
N ILE A 245 13.61 6.22 13.93
CA ILE A 245 14.17 7.55 13.64
C ILE A 245 13.11 8.37 12.91
N LEU A 246 12.64 9.45 13.53
CA LEU A 246 11.72 10.42 12.93
C LEU A 246 12.45 11.77 12.84
N ASP A 247 13.08 12.05 11.71
CA ASP A 247 13.99 13.20 11.54
C ASP A 247 13.56 14.12 10.39
N GLY A 248 13.65 15.43 10.58
CA GLY A 248 13.33 16.42 9.54
C GLY A 248 11.90 16.34 8.98
N ASN A 249 10.95 15.72 9.68
CA ASN A 249 9.56 15.67 9.24
C ASN A 249 8.82 16.95 9.66
N ASN A 250 8.04 17.51 8.75
CA ASN A 250 7.42 18.83 8.93
C ASN A 250 5.90 18.78 8.77
N ALA A 251 5.19 19.55 9.58
CA ALA A 251 3.74 19.69 9.52
C ALA A 251 3.32 21.02 10.13
N LEU A 252 2.10 21.47 9.83
CA LEU A 252 1.50 22.61 10.51
C LEU A 252 1.20 22.28 12.00
N TYR A 253 0.81 21.03 12.29
CA TYR A 253 0.54 20.54 13.64
C TYR A 253 1.32 19.24 13.94
N GLY A 254 2.30 19.25 14.86
CA GLY A 254 3.02 18.03 15.25
C GLY A 254 3.91 17.46 14.12
N GLY A 255 5.06 18.08 13.88
CA GLY A 255 5.97 17.75 12.77
C GLY A 255 6.43 16.28 12.72
N SER A 256 6.71 15.66 13.86
CA SER A 256 6.99 14.22 13.92
C SER A 256 5.72 13.38 14.05
N GLN A 257 4.81 13.75 14.95
CA GLN A 257 3.57 13.04 15.24
C GLN A 257 2.41 13.98 15.61
N ALA A 258 1.19 13.65 15.18
CA ALA A 258 -0.06 14.25 15.68
C ALA A 258 -1.16 13.19 15.90
N GLY A 259 -1.94 13.28 17.00
CA GLY A 259 -2.95 12.28 17.40
C GLY A 259 -3.43 12.36 18.86
N PRO A 260 -4.62 11.80 19.22
CA PRO A 260 -5.26 11.98 20.53
C PRO A 260 -4.74 11.11 21.68
N VAL A 261 -3.75 10.22 21.49
CA VAL A 261 -3.23 9.42 22.62
C VAL A 261 -1.71 9.33 22.62
N SER A 262 -1.16 10.01 23.62
CA SER A 262 0.13 9.84 24.26
C SER A 262 0.51 8.37 24.52
N THR A 263 1.39 7.78 23.70
CA THR A 263 2.52 6.92 24.16
C THR A 263 3.42 6.57 22.98
N LEU A 264 4.20 7.54 22.49
CA LEU A 264 5.46 7.16 21.86
C LEU A 264 6.38 6.66 22.99
N MET A 265 6.30 5.37 23.32
CA MET A 265 7.30 4.71 24.17
C MET A 265 8.58 4.58 23.35
N LEU A 266 9.34 5.68 23.23
CA LEU A 266 10.72 5.64 22.77
C LEU A 266 11.52 4.87 23.82
N SER A 267 11.57 3.54 23.70
CA SER A 267 12.57 2.77 24.41
C SER A 267 13.90 3.02 23.69
N GLN A 268 14.66 4.00 24.19
CA GLN A 268 16.08 4.08 23.93
C GLN A 268 16.79 3.21 24.97
N TRP A 269 17.51 2.18 24.53
CA TRP A 269 18.61 1.56 25.27
C TRP A 269 19.78 1.33 24.32
#